data_AF-A0A8J0UB06-F1
#
_entry.id   AF-A0A8J0UB06-F1
#
_cell.length_a   1.000
_cell.length_b   1.000
_cell.length_c   1.000
_cell.angle_alpha   90.00
_cell.angle_beta   90.00
_cell.angle_gamma   90.00
#
_symmetry.space_group_name_H-M   'P 1'
#
loop_
_entity.id
_entity.type
_entity.pdbx_description
1 polymer ?
#
loop_
_entity_poly.entity_id
_entity_poly.type
_entity_poly.pdbx_seq_one_letter_code
_entity_poly.pdbx_strand_id
1 'polypeptide(L)'
;MYLCRTAWQKLAPVARNSGAAAALLRDAPARQMSSGSVTGSSGSSLPYTLFVCAAVAGGGIYVYSTLTRDQARFQDRHEYINSRPKPEIATKPWPPQGGSE
;
A
#
# COMPACT_ATOMS: atom_id res chain seq x y z
N MET A 1 6.39 2.41 -15.84
CA MET A 1 7.75 1.81 -15.92
C MET A 1 8.74 2.42 -14.92
N TYR A 2 8.81 3.75 -14.74
CA TYR A 2 9.76 4.38 -13.78
C TYR A 2 9.38 4.23 -12.29
N LEU A 3 8.09 4.20 -11.95
CA LEU A 3 7.60 4.02 -10.57
C LEU A 3 7.92 2.62 -10.02
N CYS A 4 7.82 1.58 -10.86
CA CYS A 4 8.23 0.23 -10.47
C CYS A 4 9.74 0.19 -10.17
N ARG A 5 10.55 0.86 -10.99
CA ARG A 5 12.01 0.89 -10.83
C ARG A 5 12.43 1.59 -9.53
N THR A 6 11.77 2.69 -9.19
CA THR A 6 12.03 3.43 -7.93
C THR A 6 11.54 2.68 -6.70
N ALA A 7 10.38 2.03 -6.76
CA ALA A 7 9.91 1.13 -5.69
C ALA A 7 10.88 -0.04 -5.46
N TRP A 8 11.40 -0.65 -6.54
CA TRP A 8 12.42 -1.69 -6.45
C TRP A 8 13.74 -1.18 -5.87
N GLN A 9 14.17 0.04 -6.20
CA GLN A 9 15.37 0.64 -5.60
C GLN A 9 15.23 0.92 -4.10
N LYS A 10 14.01 1.19 -3.62
CA LYS A 10 13.74 1.37 -2.18
C LYS A 10 13.68 0.04 -1.42
N LEU A 11 13.25 -1.04 -2.08
CA LEU A 11 13.22 -2.40 -1.53
C LEU A 11 14.57 -3.15 -1.69
N ALA A 12 15.41 -2.75 -2.64
CA ALA A 12 16.73 -3.33 -2.90
C ALA A 12 17.66 -3.38 -1.68
N PRO A 13 17.81 -2.33 -0.84
CA PRO A 13 18.65 -2.42 0.35
C PRO A 13 18.10 -3.41 1.39
N VAL A 14 16.77 -3.55 1.52
CA VAL A 14 16.16 -4.55 2.41
C VAL A 14 16.42 -5.97 1.91
N ALA A 15 16.35 -6.18 0.58
CA ALA A 15 16.68 -7.45 -0.06
C ALA A 15 18.19 -7.78 -0.07
N ARG A 16 19.06 -6.78 0.12
CA ARG A 16 20.51 -7.01 0.29
C ARG A 16 20.87 -7.28 1.74
N ASN A 17 20.22 -6.59 2.68
CA ASN A 17 20.36 -6.84 4.10
C ASN A 17 19.72 -8.16 4.53
N SER A 18 18.76 -8.72 3.77
CA SER A 18 18.29 -10.08 4.01
C SER A 18 19.38 -11.12 3.78
N GLY A 19 20.33 -10.89 2.85
CA GLY A 19 21.51 -11.75 2.66
C GLY A 19 22.51 -11.64 3.80
N ALA A 20 22.77 -10.44 4.31
CA ALA A 20 23.61 -10.22 5.49
C ALA A 20 22.97 -10.72 6.78
N ALA A 21 21.65 -10.50 6.96
CA ALA A 21 20.88 -11.06 8.06
C ALA A 21 20.77 -12.58 7.96
N ALA A 22 20.64 -13.14 6.76
CA ALA A 22 20.67 -14.59 6.54
C ALA A 22 22.07 -15.18 6.76
N ALA A 23 23.14 -14.44 6.46
CA ALA A 23 24.52 -14.81 6.78
C ALA A 23 24.77 -14.79 8.30
N LEU A 24 24.28 -13.75 9.00
CA LEU A 24 24.30 -13.69 10.46
C LEU A 24 23.46 -14.81 11.10
N LEU A 25 22.33 -15.20 10.50
CA LEU A 25 21.54 -16.37 10.90
C LEU A 25 22.23 -17.71 10.57
N ARG A 26 23.16 -17.72 9.61
CA ARG A 26 23.93 -18.91 9.19
C ARG A 26 25.13 -19.17 10.10
N ASP A 27 25.82 -18.11 10.52
CA ASP A 27 26.99 -18.17 11.40
C ASP A 27 26.63 -18.12 12.90
N ALA A 28 25.40 -17.73 13.25
CA ALA A 28 24.87 -17.98 14.57
C ALA A 28 24.50 -19.47 14.67
N PRO A 29 25.03 -20.24 15.64
CA PRO A 29 24.48 -21.56 15.91
C PRO A 29 23.00 -21.35 16.20
N ALA A 30 22.13 -22.02 15.44
CA ALA A 30 20.70 -22.06 15.68
C ALA A 30 20.47 -22.72 17.05
N ARG A 31 20.67 -21.94 18.12
CA ARG A 31 20.12 -22.22 19.43
C ARG A 31 18.64 -22.14 19.17
N GLN A 32 18.03 -23.29 18.90
CA GLN A 32 16.60 -23.43 19.04
C GLN A 32 16.31 -22.93 20.46
N MET A 33 15.81 -21.71 20.54
CA MET A 33 15.14 -21.23 21.74
C MET A 33 13.94 -22.15 21.86
N SER A 34 14.15 -23.25 22.58
CA SER A 34 13.10 -23.97 23.27
C SER A 34 12.52 -22.98 24.28
N SER A 35 11.64 -22.09 23.80
CA SER A 35 10.68 -21.42 24.66
C SER A 35 9.50 -22.35 24.77
N GLY A 36 9.23 -22.73 26.01
CA GLY A 36 8.43 -23.87 26.39
C GLY A 36 7.01 -23.86 25.86
N SER A 37 6.50 -25.08 25.68
CA SER A 37 5.15 -25.48 26.10
C SER A 37 4.03 -24.47 25.83
N VAL A 38 3.72 -24.26 24.55
CA VAL A 38 2.33 -24.13 24.10
C VAL A 38 2.11 -25.15 22.99
N THR A 39 1.16 -26.05 23.21
CA THR A 39 0.64 -27.01 22.23
C THR A 39 0.06 -26.21 21.06
N GLY A 40 0.87 -26.02 20.00
CA GLY A 40 0.50 -25.27 18.80
C GLY A 40 1.67 -24.54 18.10
N SER A 41 2.85 -24.44 18.71
CA SER A 41 3.91 -23.54 18.23
C SER A 41 4.89 -24.12 17.19
N SER A 42 4.75 -25.37 16.74
CA SER A 42 5.75 -26.01 15.87
C SER A 42 5.15 -26.74 14.67
N GLY A 43 4.22 -26.08 13.97
CA GLY A 43 3.95 -26.37 12.56
C GLY A 43 4.62 -25.27 11.73
N SER A 44 5.40 -25.62 10.71
CA SER A 44 6.00 -24.63 9.81
C SER A 44 4.91 -23.70 9.27
N SER A 45 4.98 -22.40 9.60
CA SER A 45 4.00 -21.40 9.15
C SER A 45 4.19 -20.98 7.69
N LEU A 46 5.27 -21.46 7.06
CA LEU A 46 5.67 -21.18 5.68
C LEU A 46 4.56 -21.39 4.64
N PRO A 47 3.83 -22.53 4.57
CA PRO A 47 2.74 -22.69 3.60
C PRO A 47 1.61 -21.67 3.82
N TYR A 48 1.27 -21.35 5.06
CA TYR A 48 0.24 -20.36 5.38
C TYR A 48 0.69 -18.94 4.97
N THR A 49 1.92 -18.57 5.30
CA THR A 49 2.49 -17.28 4.88
C THR A 49 2.54 -17.15 3.36
N LEU A 50 2.97 -18.19 2.65
CA LEU A 50 3.00 -18.20 1.18
C LEU A 50 1.59 -18.04 0.59
N PHE A 51 0.60 -18.74 1.14
CA PHE A 51 -0.78 -18.63 0.70
C PHE A 51 -1.33 -17.21 0.89
N VAL A 52 -1.11 -16.60 2.06
CA VAL A 52 -1.53 -15.22 2.34
C VAL A 52 -0.85 -14.23 1.40
N CYS A 53 0.47 -14.36 1.18
CA CYS A 53 1.20 -13.51 0.23
C CYS A 53 0.64 -13.64 -1.20
N ALA A 54 0.34 -14.87 -1.64
CA ALA A 54 -0.24 -15.11 -2.95
C ALA A 54 -1.64 -14.48 -3.09
N ALA A 55 -2.49 -14.63 -2.07
CA ALA A 55 -3.82 -14.04 -2.05
C ALA A 55 -3.77 -12.50 -2.11
N VAL A 56 -2.90 -11.88 -1.31
CA VAL A 56 -2.72 -10.41 -1.30
C VAL A 56 -2.18 -9.92 -2.65
N ALA A 57 -1.20 -10.62 -3.24
CA ALA A 57 -0.65 -10.25 -4.54
C ALA A 57 -1.70 -10.37 -5.66
N GLY A 58 -2.45 -11.47 -5.69
CA GLY A 58 -3.53 -11.68 -6.68
C GLY A 58 -4.63 -10.64 -6.56
N GLY A 59 -5.10 -10.37 -5.34
CA GLY A 59 -6.09 -9.33 -5.08
C GLY A 59 -5.61 -7.93 -5.46
N GLY A 60 -4.37 -7.59 -5.11
CA GLY A 60 -3.75 -6.30 -5.47
C GLY A 60 -3.63 -6.10 -6.98
N ILE A 61 -3.21 -7.14 -7.72
CA ILE A 61 -3.14 -7.10 -9.18
C ILE A 61 -4.53 -6.91 -9.79
N TYR A 62 -5.54 -7.64 -9.29
CA TYR A 62 -6.91 -7.52 -9.78
C TYR A 62 -7.45 -6.09 -9.59
N VAL A 63 -7.37 -5.55 -8.38
CA VAL A 63 -7.83 -4.18 -8.09
C VAL A 63 -7.10 -3.16 -8.95
N TYR A 64 -5.76 -3.26 -9.07
CA TYR A 64 -4.98 -2.36 -9.92
C TYR A 64 -5.41 -2.44 -11.39
N SER A 65 -5.61 -3.65 -11.93
CA SER A 65 -6.04 -3.85 -13.31
C SER A 65 -7.45 -3.29 -13.57
N THR A 66 -8.35 -3.42 -12.60
CA THR A 66 -9.71 -2.89 -12.67
C THR A 66 -9.68 -1.36 -12.66
N LEU A 67 -8.96 -0.75 -11.71
CA LEU A 67 -8.83 0.70 -11.63
C LEU A 67 -8.17 1.31 -12.87
N THR A 68 -7.13 0.67 -13.41
CA THR A 68 -6.44 1.15 -14.61
C THR A 68 -7.27 0.99 -15.89
N ARG A 69 -8.09 -0.05 -16.00
CA ARG A 69 -9.07 -0.18 -17.10
C ARG A 69 -10.12 0.92 -17.06
N ASP A 70 -10.63 1.24 -15.88
CA ASP A 70 -11.66 2.28 -15.72
C ASP A 70 -11.09 3.72 -15.64
N GLN A 71 -9.76 3.86 -15.56
CA GLN A 71 -9.07 5.15 -15.38
C GLN A 71 -9.43 6.16 -16.46
N ALA A 72 -9.57 5.75 -17.73
CA ALA A 72 -9.88 6.65 -18.84
C ALA A 72 -11.21 7.39 -18.61
N ARG A 73 -12.23 6.72 -18.07
CA ARG A 73 -13.55 7.29 -17.78
C ARG A 73 -13.54 8.25 -16.58
N PHE A 74 -12.62 8.07 -15.65
CA PHE A 74 -12.45 8.97 -14.51
C PHE A 74 -11.67 10.22 -14.88
N GLN A 75 -10.64 10.10 -15.73
CA GLN A 75 -9.87 11.24 -16.22
C GLN A 75 -10.74 12.21 -17.01
N ASP A 76 -11.59 11.70 -17.92
CA ASP A 76 -12.54 12.52 -18.70
C ASP A 76 -13.47 13.36 -17.80
N ARG A 77 -14.02 12.76 -16.75
CA ARG A 77 -14.85 13.49 -15.76
C ARG A 77 -14.05 14.50 -14.95
N HIS A 78 -12.80 14.19 -14.62
CA HIS A 78 -11.95 15.09 -13.85
C HIS A 78 -11.51 16.31 -14.68
N GLU A 79 -11.17 16.10 -15.95
CA GLU A 79 -10.87 17.16 -16.91
C GLU A 79 -12.11 18.02 -17.20
N TYR A 80 -13.29 17.41 -17.32
CA TYR A 80 -14.55 18.13 -17.44
C TYR A 80 -14.84 19.01 -16.22
N ILE A 81 -14.63 18.52 -15.00
CA ILE A 81 -14.83 19.32 -13.78
C ILE A 81 -13.81 20.46 -13.68
N ASN A 82 -12.55 20.23 -14.06
CA ASN A 82 -11.51 21.25 -14.05
C ASN A 82 -11.68 22.31 -15.13
N SER A 83 -12.23 21.94 -16.30
CA SER A 83 -12.47 22.87 -17.41
C SER A 83 -13.70 23.76 -17.19
N ARG A 84 -14.57 23.43 -16.24
CA ARG A 84 -15.64 24.32 -15.81
C ARG A 84 -15.00 25.60 -15.27
N PRO A 85 -15.43 26.80 -15.73
CA PRO A 85 -15.04 28.03 -15.07
C PRO A 85 -15.55 27.94 -13.63
N LYS A 86 -14.63 27.80 -12.68
CA LYS A 86 -14.96 27.76 -11.26
C LYS A 86 -15.65 29.10 -10.98
N PRO A 87 -16.96 29.13 -10.68
CA PRO A 87 -17.57 30.37 -10.30
C PRO A 87 -16.75 30.89 -9.13
N GLU A 88 -16.28 32.12 -9.23
CA GLU A 88 -15.73 32.83 -8.09
C GLU A 88 -16.84 32.75 -7.05
N ILE A 89 -16.67 31.83 -6.09
CA ILE A 89 -17.55 31.75 -4.93
C ILE A 89 -17.19 33.02 -4.18
N ALA A 90 -17.81 34.12 -4.60
CA ALA A 90 -17.89 35.35 -3.85
C ALA A 90 -18.41 34.87 -2.49
N THR A 91 -17.49 34.77 -1.55
CA THR A 91 -17.75 34.25 -0.23
C THR A 91 -18.77 35.22 0.32
N LYS A 92 -20.04 34.84 0.38
CA LYS A 92 -21.08 35.75 0.85
C LYS A 92 -20.61 36.19 2.24
N PRO A 93 -20.27 37.47 2.45
CA PRO A 93 -19.65 37.90 3.68
C PRO A 93 -20.63 37.59 4.81
N TRP A 94 -20.23 36.70 5.71
CA TRP A 94 -20.95 36.42 6.93
C TRP A 94 -20.57 37.49 7.97
N PRO A 95 -21.49 38.07 8.76
CA PRO A 95 -22.89 37.70 9.00
C PRO A 95 -23.92 38.36 8.05
N PRO A 96 -25.13 37.79 7.92
CA PRO A 96 -26.19 38.33 7.08
C PRO A 96 -26.66 39.67 7.66
N GLN A 97 -26.45 40.76 6.93
CA GLN A 97 -27.05 42.05 7.29
C GLN A 97 -28.54 42.03 6.96
N GLY A 98 -29.39 42.02 7.98
CA GLY A 98 -30.84 42.13 7.84
C GLY A 98 -31.57 41.51 9.03
N GLY A 99 -31.69 42.28 10.11
CA GLY A 99 -32.41 41.86 11.32
C GLY A 99 -32.36 42.91 12.43
N SER A 100 -32.71 44.15 12.11
CA SER A 100 -33.06 45.16 13.11
C SER A 100 -34.24 45.96 12.58
N GLU A 101 -35.43 45.37 12.72
CA GLU A 101 -36.69 46.10 12.84
C GLU A 101 -36.92 46.40 14.32
#